data_AF-A0A559KHR1-F1
#
_entry.id   AF-A0A559KHR1-F1
#
_cell.length_a   1.000
_cell.length_b   1.000
_cell.length_c   1.000
_cell.angle_alpha   90.00
_cell.angle_beta   90.00
_cell.angle_gamma   90.00
#
_symmetry.space_group_name_H-M   'P 1'
#
loop_
_entity.id
_entity.type
_entity.pdbx_description
1 polymer ?
#
loop_
_entity_poly.entity_id
_entity_poly.type
_entity_poly.pdbx_seq_one_letter_code
_entity_poly.pdbx_strand_id
1 'polypeptide(L)' 'MLLNIKISIGGELVKAASIEVDDYKLEELTEEEKESAMEIVVRNWADRNLQIEWEDVEEGEEEEEA' A
#
# COMPACT_ATOMS: atom_id res chain seq x y z
N MET A 1 -8.76 -15.62 -7.59
CA MET A 1 -7.39 -15.19 -7.97
C MET A 1 -6.63 -14.67 -6.77
N LEU A 2 -5.30 -14.81 -6.76
CA LEU A 2 -4.43 -14.24 -5.73
C LEU A 2 -3.55 -13.12 -6.34
N LEU A 3 -3.63 -11.92 -5.79
CA LEU A 3 -2.82 -10.76 -6.18
C LEU A 3 -1.68 -10.56 -5.18
N ASN A 4 -0.45 -10.37 -5.67
CA ASN A 4 0.69 -10.04 -4.83
C ASN A 4 0.97 -8.54 -4.89
N ILE A 5 1.04 -7.91 -3.73
CA ILE A 5 1.36 -6.49 -3.58
C ILE A 5 2.75 -6.37 -2.97
N LYS A 6 3.53 -5.43 -3.51
CA LYS A 6 4.84 -5.04 -3.02
C LYS A 6 4.84 -3.54 -2.79
N ILE A 7 5.17 -3.11 -1.58
CA ILE A 7 5.26 -1.71 -1.21
C ILE A 7 6.74 -1.38 -1.07
N SER A 8 7.17 -0.32 -1.74
CA SER A 8 8.54 0.15 -1.70
C SER A 8 8.59 1.64 -1.34
N ILE A 9 9.59 2.04 -0.55
CA ILE A 9 9.87 3.43 -0.19
C ILE A 9 11.31 3.71 -0.61
N GLY A 10 11.53 4.78 -1.39
CA GLY A 10 12.87 5.08 -1.92
C GLY A 10 13.45 3.99 -2.83
N GLY A 11 12.61 3.14 -3.42
CA GLY A 11 13.03 1.99 -4.22
C GLY A 11 13.34 0.72 -3.41
N GLU A 12 13.38 0.79 -2.08
CA GLU A 12 13.58 -0.37 -1.22
C GLU A 12 12.24 -1.02 -0.88
N LEU A 13 12.16 -2.35 -1.02
CA LEU A 13 10.96 -3.13 -0.67
C LEU A 13 10.78 -3.16 0.85
N VAL A 14 9.74 -2.51 1.36
CA VAL A 14 9.45 -2.44 2.80
C VAL A 14 8.42 -3.49 3.25
N LYS A 15 7.52 -3.92 2.34
CA LYS A 15 6.51 -4.92 2.67
C LYS A 15 6.02 -5.67 1.42
N ALA A 16 5.70 -6.95 1.59
CA ALA A 16 4.93 -7.73 0.62
C ALA A 16 3.67 -8.29 1.28
N ALA A 17 2.58 -8.39 0.51
CA ALA A 17 1.30 -8.93 0.95
C ALA A 17 0.60 -9.63 -0.21
N SER A 18 -0.38 -10.49 0.11
CA SER A 18 -1.21 -11.15 -0.88
C SER A 18 -2.69 -10.86 -0.58
N ILE A 19 -3.45 -10.50 -1.62
CA ILE A 19 -4.90 -10.32 -1.55
C ILE A 19 -5.55 -11.47 -2.32
N GLU A 20 -6.46 -12.16 -1.67
CA GLU A 20 -7.36 -13.10 -2.36
C GLU A 20 -8.57 -12.33 -2.90
N VAL A 21 -8.82 -12.49 -4.20
CA VAL A 21 -9.95 -11.90 -4.92
C VAL A 21 -10.83 -13.02 -5.44
N ASP A 22 -12.11 -13.00 -5.09
CA ASP A 22 -13.09 -13.95 -5.58
C ASP A 22 -13.26 -13.82 -7.11
N ASP A 23 -12.82 -14.84 -7.85
CA ASP A 23 -12.87 -14.83 -9.34
C ASP A 23 -14.30 -14.79 -9.88
N TYR A 24 -15.28 -15.31 -9.13
CA TYR A 24 -16.67 -15.37 -9.58
C TYR A 24 -17.25 -13.98 -9.89
N LYS A 25 -16.70 -12.91 -9.28
CA LYS A 25 -17.15 -11.53 -9.50
C LYS A 25 -16.57 -10.90 -10.77
N LEU A 26 -15.60 -11.56 -11.39
CA LEU A 26 -14.83 -11.04 -12.52
C LEU A 26 -15.14 -11.79 -13.81
N GLU A 27 -15.73 -12.98 -13.77
CA GLU A 27 -15.94 -13.82 -14.96
C GLU A 27 -16.76 -13.14 -16.07
N GLU A 28 -17.74 -12.31 -15.70
CA GLU A 28 -18.61 -11.60 -16.66
C GLU A 28 -18.06 -10.24 -17.12
N LEU A 29 -16.92 -9.80 -16.57
CA LEU A 29 -16.31 -8.51 -16.90
C LEU A 29 -15.38 -8.61 -18.11
N THR A 30 -15.36 -7.56 -18.92
CA THR A 30 -14.34 -7.36 -19.95
C THR A 30 -12.95 -7.18 -19.32
N GLU A 31 -11.88 -7.30 -20.11
CA GLU A 31 -10.52 -7.11 -19.59
C GLU A 31 -10.29 -5.72 -18.99
N GLU A 32 -10.83 -4.67 -19.63
CA GLU A 32 -10.75 -3.29 -19.13
C GLU A 32 -11.49 -3.12 -17.80
N GLU A 33 -12.65 -3.76 -17.64
CA GLU A 33 -13.42 -3.74 -16.38
C GLU A 33 -12.72 -4.55 -15.29
N LYS A 34 -12.06 -5.66 -15.64
CA LYS A 34 -11.24 -6.45 -14.70
C LYS A 34 -10.06 -5.64 -14.19
N GLU A 35 -9.36 -4.93 -15.07
CA GLU A 35 -8.24 -4.06 -14.70
C GLU A 35 -8.70 -2.97 -13.73
N SER A 36 -9.80 -2.30 -14.06
CA SER A 36 -10.41 -1.27 -13.21
C SER A 36 -10.83 -1.83 -11.84
N ALA A 37 -11.43 -3.02 -11.82
CA ALA A 37 -11.82 -3.69 -10.57
C ALA A 37 -10.60 -4.07 -9.72
N MET A 38 -9.52 -4.57 -10.34
CA MET A 38 -8.27 -4.88 -9.64
C MET A 38 -7.66 -3.62 -9.02
N GLU A 39 -7.65 -2.50 -9.73
CA GLU A 39 -7.14 -1.23 -9.20
C GLU A 39 -7.92 -0.81 -7.95
N ILE A 40 -9.25 -0.89 -7.98
CA ILE A 40 -10.11 -0.57 -6.84
C ILE A 40 -9.81 -1.48 -5.65
N VAL A 41 -9.62 -2.78 -5.87
CA VAL A 41 -9.27 -3.75 -4.81
C VAL A 41 -7.93 -3.39 -4.17
N VAL A 42 -6.92 -3.11 -4.98
CA VAL A 42 -5.56 -2.77 -4.50
C VAL A 42 -5.58 -1.45 -3.72
N ARG A 43 -6.28 -0.41 -4.21
CA ARG A 43 -6.43 0.87 -3.51
C ARG A 43 -7.15 0.71 -2.18
N ASN A 44 -8.29 0.01 -2.16
CA ASN A 44 -9.03 -0.25 -0.93
C ASN A 44 -8.20 -1.02 0.10
N TRP A 45 -7.35 -1.95 -0.35
CA TRP A 45 -6.43 -2.64 0.54
C TRP A 45 -5.36 -1.70 1.08
N ALA A 46 -4.77 -0.85 0.23
CA ALA A 46 -3.78 0.14 0.65
C ALA A 46 -4.36 1.10 1.70
N ASP A 47 -5.54 1.66 1.44
CA ASP A 47 -6.23 2.59 2.36
C ASP A 47 -6.50 1.99 3.74
N ARG A 48 -6.71 0.67 3.81
CA ARG A 48 -6.99 -0.03 5.08
C ARG A 48 -5.73 -0.46 5.83
N ASN A 49 -4.61 -0.63 5.14
CA ASN A 49 -3.41 -1.27 5.69
C ASN A 49 -2.21 -0.32 5.80
N LEU A 50 -2.24 0.81 5.10
CA LEU A 50 -1.16 1.79 5.11
C LEU A 50 -1.59 3.02 5.90
N GLN A 51 -0.74 3.41 6.84
CA GLN A 51 -0.85 4.65 7.59
C GLN A 51 0.53 5.32 7.52
N ILE A 52 0.54 6.60 7.24
CA ILE A 52 1.75 7.42 7.23
C ILE A 52 1.62 8.38 8.41
N GLU A 53 2.58 8.31 9.32
CA GLU A 53 2.72 9.22 10.45
C GLU A 53 4.03 9.99 10.30
N TRP A 54 4.03 11.27 10.68
CA TRP A 54 5.21 12.10 10.70
C TRP A 54 5.19 12.96 11.96
N GLU A 55 6.38 13.31 12.43
CA GLU A 55 6.62 14.23 13.54
C GLU A 55 7.76 15.17 13.15
N ASP A 56 7.69 16.43 13.57
CA ASP A 56 8.80 17.36 13.41
C ASP A 56 9.93 16.95 14.36
N VAL A 57 11.11 16.72 13.81
CA VAL A 57 12.30 16.45 14.62
C VAL A 57 12.84 17.81 15.04
N GLU A 58 12.49 18.30 16.23
CA GLU A 58 13.13 19.51 16.77
C GLU A 58 14.65 19.24 16.89
N GLU A 59 15.46 20.11 16.27
CA GLU A 59 16.90 20.09 16.39
C GLU A 59 17.25 20.33 17.86
N GLY A 60 17.86 19.33 18.51
CA GLY A 60 18.17 19.35 19.93
C GLY A 60 18.86 20.64 20.36
N GLU A 61 18.32 21.22 21.43
CA GLU A 61 18.97 22.25 22.24
C GLU A 61 20.42 21.82 22.53
N GLU A 62 21.38 22.60 22.04
CA GLU A 62 22.77 22.52 22.50
C GLU A 62 22.80 22.95 23.98
N GLU A 63 22.58 22.01 24.89
CA GLU A 63 23.04 22.16 26.28
C GLU A 63 24.57 22.08 26.29
N GLU A 64 25.22 23.20 26.00
CA GLU A 64 26.62 23.45 26.36
C GLU A 64 26.72 23.56 27.89
N GLU A 65 26.91 22.42 28.58
CA GLU A 65 27.54 22.40 29.90
C GLU A 65 29.07 22.25 29.74
N ALA A 66 29.83 23.34 29.94
CA ALA A 66 31.22 23.31 30.45
C ALA A 66 31.70 24.70 30.91
#